data_AF-A0A1F7F1F2-F1
#
_entry.id   AF-A0A1F7F1F2-F1
#
_cell.length_a   1.000
_cell.length_b   1.000
_cell.length_c   1.000
_cell.angle_alpha   90.00
_cell.angle_beta   90.00
_cell.angle_gamma   90.00
#
_symmetry.space_group_name_H-M   'P 1'
#
loop_
_entity.id
_entity.type
_entity.pdbx_description
1 polymer ?
#
loop_
_entity_poly.entity_id
_entity_poly.type
_entity_poly.pdbx_seq_one_letter_code
_entity_poly.pdbx_strand_id
1 'polypeptide(L)'
;MLGNGASELGKADPIAPNPSRFLWKKLFHALLTRKYVKGRDWYDFQWYLTKFRDLEPNFAMLNNALQQTGWTSGEINNANWKERVRHVIAALDMKKIRDDVFRFLEDEREADLLTKENLLRLVS
;
A
#
# COMPACT_ATOMS: atom_id res chain seq x y z
N MET A 1 41.71 20.71 -20.55
CA MET A 1 42.11 19.98 -19.33
C MET A 1 40.88 19.74 -18.48
N LEU A 2 40.77 18.51 -17.98
CA LEU A 2 39.74 18.03 -17.06
C LEU A 2 39.96 18.59 -15.64
N GLY A 3 38.90 18.63 -14.83
CA GLY A 3 38.94 18.96 -13.39
C GLY A 3 37.69 19.76 -12.98
N ASN A 4 36.50 19.17 -12.82
CA ASN A 4 36.07 18.26 -11.74
C ASN A 4 35.99 18.96 -10.37
N GLY A 5 34.77 19.18 -9.88
CA GLY A 5 34.52 19.81 -8.58
C GLY A 5 33.04 20.12 -8.33
N ALA A 6 32.15 19.14 -8.47
CA ALA A 6 30.81 19.19 -7.91
C ALA A 6 30.29 17.76 -7.67
N SER A 7 31.01 17.03 -6.81
CA SER A 7 30.39 16.00 -5.99
C SER A 7 29.70 16.69 -4.82
N GLU A 8 28.37 16.67 -4.80
CA GLU A 8 27.53 16.50 -3.62
C GLU A 8 26.06 16.68 -4.03
N LEU A 9 25.17 15.97 -3.32
CA LEU A 9 23.74 15.78 -3.57
C LEU A 9 23.44 14.65 -4.57
N GLY A 10 23.48 13.43 -4.02
CA GLY A 10 22.83 12.26 -4.60
C GLY A 10 21.39 12.59 -4.97
N LYS A 11 21.10 12.48 -6.27
CA LYS A 11 19.80 12.76 -6.84
C LYS A 11 18.80 11.66 -6.44
N ALA A 12 17.99 11.95 -5.43
CA ALA A 12 16.64 11.42 -5.34
C ALA A 12 15.75 12.53 -4.76
N ASP A 13 15.15 13.33 -5.64
CA ASP A 13 13.72 13.66 -5.57
C ASP A 13 13.32 14.65 -6.68
N PRO A 14 12.50 14.18 -7.64
CA PRO A 14 11.45 14.99 -8.20
C PRO A 14 10.13 14.43 -7.66
N ILE A 15 9.59 15.08 -6.62
CA ILE A 15 8.20 14.92 -6.18
C ILE A 15 7.31 15.54 -7.27
N ALA A 16 7.21 14.89 -8.42
CA ALA A 16 6.06 15.10 -9.29
C ALA A 16 4.87 14.39 -8.64
N PRO A 17 3.69 15.03 -8.51
CA PRO A 17 2.53 14.38 -7.94
C PRO A 17 2.02 13.34 -8.94
N ASN A 18 2.55 12.12 -8.87
CA ASN A 18 1.85 10.97 -9.43
C ASN A 18 0.63 10.75 -8.52
N PRO A 19 -0.61 10.96 -9.02
CA PRO A 19 -1.82 10.81 -8.19
C PRO A 19 -1.86 9.46 -7.49
N SER A 20 -1.32 8.42 -8.15
CA SER A 20 -1.18 7.07 -7.62
C SER A 20 -0.37 7.01 -6.34
N ARG A 21 0.72 7.78 -6.19
CA ARG A 21 1.56 7.76 -4.96
C ARG A 21 0.87 8.39 -3.75
N PHE A 22 0.06 9.42 -3.98
CA PHE A 22 -0.70 10.07 -2.91
C PHE A 22 -1.88 9.21 -2.44
N LEU A 23 -2.59 8.59 -3.40
CA LEU A 23 -3.62 7.59 -3.11
C LEU A 23 -3.03 6.39 -2.37
N TRP A 24 -1.85 5.93 -2.80
CA TRP A 24 -1.13 4.82 -2.18
C TRP A 24 -0.78 5.05 -0.71
N LYS A 25 -0.31 6.25 -0.34
CA LYS A 25 -0.05 6.59 1.08
C LYS A 25 -1.30 6.51 1.95
N LYS A 26 -2.43 7.08 1.47
CA LYS A 26 -3.71 7.03 2.19
C LYS A 26 -4.21 5.61 2.33
N LEU A 27 -4.02 4.80 1.30
CA LEU A 27 -4.40 3.40 1.30
C LEU A 27 -3.65 2.61 2.38
N PHE A 28 -2.33 2.74 2.45
CA PHE A 28 -1.53 2.05 3.47
C PHE A 28 -1.91 2.43 4.89
N HIS A 29 -2.08 3.72 5.15
CA HIS A 29 -2.52 4.18 6.46
C HIS A 29 -3.88 3.58 6.83
N ALA A 30 -4.83 3.54 5.87
CA ALA A 30 -6.13 2.93 6.08
C ALA A 30 -6.07 1.42 6.35
N LEU A 31 -5.25 0.67 5.60
CA LEU A 31 -5.07 -0.77 5.78
C LEU A 31 -4.49 -1.11 7.16
N LEU A 32 -3.58 -0.29 7.68
CA LEU A 32 -2.91 -0.55 8.96
C LEU A 32 -3.73 -0.10 10.17
N THR A 33 -4.49 1.00 10.07
CA THR A 33 -5.11 1.65 11.25
C THR A 33 -6.58 1.35 11.45
N ARG A 34 -7.31 0.89 10.43
CA ARG A 34 -8.75 0.69 10.56
C ARG A 34 -9.09 -0.55 11.39
N LYS A 35 -10.12 -0.38 12.24
CA LYS A 35 -10.68 -1.44 13.09
C LYS A 35 -11.73 -2.31 12.38
N TYR A 36 -12.12 -1.94 11.16
CA TYR A 36 -13.12 -2.65 10.36
C TYR A 36 -12.59 -2.87 8.95
N VAL A 37 -13.13 -3.90 8.29
CA VAL A 37 -12.79 -4.26 6.92
C VAL A 37 -13.53 -3.32 5.96
N LYS A 38 -12.80 -2.69 5.04
CA LYS A 38 -13.37 -2.01 3.86
C LYS A 38 -12.82 -2.70 2.62
N GLY A 39 -13.67 -3.42 1.90
CA GLY A 39 -13.26 -4.25 0.78
C GLY A 39 -12.68 -3.45 -0.38
N ARG A 40 -13.21 -2.24 -0.64
CA ARG A 40 -12.70 -1.38 -1.73
C ARG A 40 -11.21 -1.07 -1.59
N ASP A 41 -10.74 -0.85 -0.36
CA ASP A 41 -9.32 -0.57 -0.11
C ASP A 41 -8.44 -1.78 -0.48
N TRP A 42 -8.92 -3.01 -0.23
CA TRP A 42 -8.21 -4.24 -0.60
C TRP A 42 -8.25 -4.52 -2.10
N TYR A 43 -9.36 -4.21 -2.76
CA TYR A 43 -9.46 -4.28 -4.22
C TYR A 43 -8.49 -3.29 -4.89
N ASP A 44 -8.47 -2.03 -4.43
CA ASP A 44 -7.54 -1.02 -4.94
C ASP A 44 -6.09 -1.46 -4.66
N PHE A 45 -5.80 -2.02 -3.49
CA PHE A 45 -4.48 -2.55 -3.14
C PHE A 45 -4.01 -3.64 -4.13
N GLN A 46 -4.86 -4.63 -4.41
CA GLN A 46 -4.60 -5.67 -5.40
C GLN A 46 -4.37 -5.09 -6.80
N TRP A 47 -5.22 -4.15 -7.20
CA TRP A 47 -5.12 -3.50 -8.50
C TRP A 47 -3.79 -2.74 -8.66
N TYR A 48 -3.43 -1.91 -7.67
CA TYR A 48 -2.19 -1.12 -7.71
C TYR A 48 -0.94 -2.00 -7.80
N LEU A 49 -0.81 -3.05 -6.98
CA LEU A 49 0.36 -3.93 -7.03
C LEU A 49 0.44 -4.78 -8.30
N THR A 50 -0.71 -5.10 -8.90
CA THR A 50 -0.73 -5.80 -10.20
C THR A 50 -0.28 -4.87 -11.34
N LYS A 51 -0.61 -3.57 -11.28
CA LYS A 51 -0.23 -2.59 -12.30
C LYS A 51 1.19 -2.04 -12.14
N PHE A 52 1.68 -1.92 -10.90
CA PHE A 52 2.95 -1.29 -10.58
C PHE A 52 3.79 -2.21 -9.68
N ARG A 53 4.68 -3.01 -10.30
CA ARG A 53 5.51 -4.00 -9.57
C ARG A 53 6.48 -3.39 -8.56
N ASP A 54 6.98 -2.19 -8.81
CA ASP A 54 7.97 -1.51 -7.96
C ASP A 54 7.34 -0.41 -7.10
N LEU A 55 6.03 -0.50 -6.82
CA LEU A 55 5.31 0.52 -6.06
C LEU A 55 5.55 0.36 -4.56
N GLU A 56 6.27 1.32 -4.00
CA GLU A 56 6.52 1.40 -2.56
C GLU A 56 5.79 2.58 -1.91
N PRO A 57 5.34 2.44 -0.65
CA PRO A 57 4.82 3.55 0.14
C PRO A 57 5.88 4.66 0.28
N ASN A 58 5.43 5.92 0.28
CA ASN A 58 6.29 6.99 0.81
C ASN A 58 6.35 6.82 2.34
N PHE A 59 7.39 6.13 2.82
CA PHE A 59 7.54 5.77 4.24
C PHE A 59 7.58 6.99 5.16
N ALA A 60 8.25 8.07 4.76
CA ALA A 60 8.29 9.31 5.55
C ALA A 60 6.88 9.88 5.76
N MET A 61 6.10 10.02 4.69
CA MET A 61 4.72 10.51 4.80
C MET A 61 3.79 9.54 5.53
N LEU A 62 3.98 8.23 5.35
CA LEU A 62 3.20 7.20 6.02
C LEU A 62 3.45 7.23 7.54
N ASN A 63 4.71 7.23 7.98
CA ASN A 63 5.06 7.26 9.40
C ASN A 63 4.57 8.55 10.08
N ASN A 64 4.71 9.71 9.43
CA ASN A 64 4.15 10.96 9.95
C ASN A 64 2.64 10.86 10.17
N ALA A 65 1.90 10.26 9.22
CA ALA A 65 0.46 10.07 9.36
C ALA A 65 0.09 9.05 10.45
N LEU A 66 0.86 7.96 10.56
CA LEU A 66 0.68 6.94 11.60
C LEU A 66 0.86 7.54 13.00
N GLN A 67 1.92 8.33 13.20
CA GLN A 67 2.19 9.05 14.45
C GLN A 67 1.05 9.99 14.82
N GLN A 68 0.53 10.78 13.86
CA GLN A 68 -0.62 11.67 14.08
C GLN A 68 -1.88 10.93 14.52
N THR A 69 -2.03 9.66 14.13
CA THR A 69 -3.17 8.81 14.51
C THR A 69 -2.92 7.92 15.72
N GLY A 70 -1.81 8.12 16.43
CA GLY A 70 -1.49 7.37 17.65
C GLY A 70 -1.01 5.94 17.43
N TRP A 71 -0.39 5.66 16.28
CA TRP A 71 0.21 4.36 15.99
C TRP A 71 1.39 4.06 16.93
N THR A 72 1.41 2.87 17.53
CA THR A 72 2.43 2.47 18.52
C THR A 72 3.25 1.25 18.10
N SER A 73 2.94 0.60 16.97
CA SER A 73 3.58 -0.67 16.55
C SER A 73 4.91 -0.49 15.79
N GLY A 74 5.62 0.61 16.08
CA GLY A 74 6.91 0.95 15.48
C GLY A 74 6.83 1.55 14.07
N GLU A 75 7.98 1.93 13.51
CA GLU A 75 8.07 2.54 12.20
C GLU A 75 7.92 1.53 11.06
N ILE A 76 7.33 1.99 9.95
CA ILE A 76 7.19 1.23 8.71
C ILE A 76 8.31 1.65 7.75
N ASN A 77 9.02 0.69 7.18
CA ASN A 77 10.11 0.91 6.23
C ASN A 77 10.12 -0.17 5.13
N ASN A 78 11.04 -0.02 4.18
CA ASN A 78 11.18 -0.95 3.05
C ASN A 78 11.33 -2.42 3.48
N ALA A 79 12.06 -2.69 4.57
CA ALA A 79 12.35 -4.03 5.02
C ALA A 79 11.16 -4.72 5.71
N ASN A 80 10.19 -3.97 6.25
CA ASN A 80 9.14 -4.54 7.09
C ASN A 80 7.70 -4.37 6.57
N TRP A 81 7.45 -3.46 5.62
CA TRP A 81 6.07 -3.11 5.26
C TRP A 81 5.27 -4.29 4.70
N LYS A 82 5.90 -5.15 3.90
CA LYS A 82 5.26 -6.35 3.34
C LYS A 82 4.80 -7.28 4.44
N GLU A 83 5.66 -7.54 5.42
CA GLU A 83 5.32 -8.42 6.55
C GLU A 83 4.19 -7.84 7.39
N ARG A 84 4.20 -6.52 7.63
CA ARG A 84 3.11 -5.84 8.33
C ARG A 84 1.78 -6.00 7.60
N VAL A 85 1.77 -5.87 6.27
CA VAL A 85 0.57 -6.08 5.46
C VAL A 85 0.13 -7.55 5.47
N ARG A 86 1.06 -8.52 5.41
CA ARG A 86 0.74 -9.96 5.52
C ARG A 86 0.02 -10.29 6.82
N HIS A 87 0.46 -9.72 7.94
CA HIS A 87 -0.23 -9.89 9.23
C HIS A 87 -1.67 -9.37 9.18
N VAL A 88 -1.91 -8.23 8.53
CA VAL A 88 -3.27 -7.71 8.34
C VAL A 88 -4.07 -8.65 7.43
N ILE A 89 -3.51 -9.09 6.30
CA ILE A 89 -4.17 -10.02 5.36
C ILE A 89 -4.60 -11.31 6.06
N ALA A 90 -3.76 -11.86 6.94
CA ALA A 90 -4.07 -13.08 7.67
C ALA A 90 -5.37 -12.95 8.49
N ALA A 91 -5.62 -11.78 9.08
CA ALA A 91 -6.79 -11.51 9.90
C ALA A 91 -8.06 -11.12 9.11
N LEU A 92 -7.99 -10.98 7.78
CA LEU A 92 -9.13 -10.54 6.98
C LEU A 92 -10.26 -11.56 6.93
N ASP A 93 -11.49 -11.05 6.98
CA ASP A 93 -12.70 -11.78 6.64
C ASP A 93 -12.98 -11.57 5.15
N MET A 94 -12.56 -12.53 4.31
CA MET A 94 -12.68 -12.40 2.86
C MET A 94 -14.12 -12.37 2.39
N LYS A 95 -15.04 -12.99 3.13
CA LYS A 95 -16.46 -12.95 2.78
C LYS A 95 -16.97 -11.51 2.87
N LYS A 96 -16.64 -10.79 3.96
CA LYS A 96 -16.99 -9.37 4.11
C LYS A 96 -16.35 -8.49 3.04
N ILE A 97 -15.10 -8.76 2.67
CA ILE A 97 -14.43 -8.04 1.59
C ILE A 97 -15.19 -8.21 0.28
N ARG A 98 -15.49 -9.45 -0.09
CA ARG A 98 -16.24 -9.79 -1.31
C ARG A 98 -17.61 -9.12 -1.31
N ASP A 99 -18.36 -9.27 -0.21
CA ASP A 99 -19.71 -8.71 -0.06
C ASP A 99 -19.74 -7.16 -0.11
N ASP A 100 -18.64 -6.50 0.29
CA ASP A 100 -18.47 -5.05 0.19
C ASP A 100 -18.18 -4.60 -1.25
N VAL A 101 -17.36 -5.34 -2.01
CA VAL A 101 -16.95 -4.89 -3.36
C VAL A 101 -17.85 -5.36 -4.48
N PHE A 102 -18.49 -6.54 -4.39
CA PHE A 102 -19.11 -7.19 -5.55
C PHE A 102 -20.12 -6.29 -6.28
N ARG A 103 -20.92 -5.52 -5.52
CA ARG A 103 -21.98 -4.64 -6.05
C ARG A 103 -21.46 -3.39 -6.78
N PHE A 104 -20.17 -3.11 -6.67
CA PHE A 104 -19.54 -1.92 -7.24
C PHE A 104 -18.61 -2.25 -8.42
N LEU A 105 -18.42 -3.53 -8.73
CA LEU A 105 -17.60 -3.97 -9.84
C LEU A 105 -18.45 -4.09 -11.11
N GLU A 106 -17.86 -3.72 -12.24
CA GLU A 106 -18.49 -3.91 -13.55
C GLU A 106 -18.57 -5.41 -13.91
N ASP A 107 -17.54 -6.17 -13.54
CA ASP A 107 -17.50 -7.62 -13.63
C ASP A 107 -17.39 -8.23 -12.22
N GLU A 108 -18.48 -8.83 -11.74
CA GLU A 108 -18.55 -9.44 -10.41
C GLU A 108 -17.50 -10.56 -10.20
N ARG A 109 -17.04 -11.20 -11.29
CA ARG A 109 -16.02 -12.26 -11.23
C ARG A 109 -14.67 -11.72 -10.75
N GLU A 110 -14.42 -10.42 -10.88
CA GLU A 110 -13.21 -9.81 -10.32
C GLU A 110 -13.19 -9.86 -8.79
N ALA A 111 -14.36 -9.90 -8.13
CA ALA A 111 -14.44 -10.09 -6.69
C ALA A 111 -13.91 -11.48 -6.27
N ASP A 112 -14.06 -12.49 -7.14
CA ASP A 112 -13.56 -13.85 -6.87
C ASP A 112 -12.04 -13.96 -6.98
N LEU A 113 -11.39 -12.99 -7.65
CA LEU A 113 -9.93 -12.89 -7.69
C LEU A 113 -9.36 -12.30 -6.38
N LEU A 114 -10.19 -11.63 -5.57
CA LEU A 114 -9.78 -11.02 -4.32
C LEU A 114 -9.74 -12.07 -3.20
N THR A 115 -8.74 -12.95 -3.27
CA THR A 115 -8.49 -14.02 -2.28
C THR A 115 -7.29 -13.70 -1.39
N LYS A 116 -7.19 -14.35 -0.22
CA LYS A 116 -6.00 -14.20 0.64
C LYS A 116 -4.75 -14.62 -0.08
N GLU A 117 -4.82 -15.72 -0.84
CA GLU A 117 -3.70 -16.29 -1.57
C GLU A 117 -3.16 -15.31 -2.61
N ASN A 118 -4.05 -14.65 -3.36
CA ASN A 118 -3.64 -13.64 -4.34
C ASN A 118 -3.07 -12.39 -3.67
N LEU A 119 -3.67 -11.91 -2.58
CA LEU A 119 -3.13 -10.80 -1.81
C LEU A 119 -1.73 -11.11 -1.24
N LEU A 120 -1.53 -12.31 -0.69
CA LEU A 120 -0.25 -12.75 -0.13
C LEU A 120 0.84 -12.86 -1.20
N ARG A 121 0.50 -13.33 -2.41
CA ARG A 121 1.44 -13.38 -3.55
C ARG A 121 1.94 -11.99 -3.97
N LEU A 122 1.12 -10.96 -3.84
CA LEU A 122 1.51 -9.59 -4.20
C LEU A 122 2.50 -8.97 -3.20
N VAL A 123 2.53 -9.49 -1.98
CA VAL A 123 3.45 -9.04 -0.93
C VAL A 123 4.47 -10.12 -0.54
N SER A 124 4.69 -11.14 -1.38
CA SER A 124 5.80 -12.09 -1.16
C SER A 124 7.16 -11.42 -1.31
#